data_AF-A0A5C8U5Y9-F1
#
_entry.id   AF-A0A5C8U5Y9-F1
#
_cell.length_a   1.000
_cell.length_b   1.000
_cell.length_c   1.000
_cell.angle_alpha   90.00
_cell.angle_beta   90.00
_cell.angle_gamma   90.00
#
_symmetry.space_group_name_H-M   'P 1'
#
loop_
_entity.id
_entity.type
_entity.pdbx_description
1 polymer ?
#
loop_
_entity_poly.entity_id
_entity_poly.type
_entity_poly.pdbx_seq_one_letter_code
_entity_poly.pdbx_strand_id
1 'polypeptide(L)'
;MTAIFPTPAADEDQRLLSPDELEAALRDIGARRYHNLHPFHRLLHDGKLNKDQVRAWALNRYYYQAMIPVKDAAVLARMQDAQLRRIWRQRIVDHDGDAPGDGGIERWLKLAEGVGFSRDYVLSTKGILSATKFSVEAYVHFVAEKPLLEAIASSLTEMFSPTIISERVAGMLKNYDFITKDTLAYFEKRLTQAPRDADFALEYVKQHATTPELQRKAMAALTFKCTVLWTQLDALYFAYVAPGMVPPEAWQPGEGLVAEKTTAPAGGKHGPFVGSDVPRLPRGVRLRFDDVREKHVLLAPERTFDLDDNAVAVLKLVDGKRSVGDIAGELAANYAADRSLIEADIGTMLAELAQKRVLER
;
A
#
# COMPACT_ATOMS: atom_id res chain seq x y z
N MET A 1 -57.85 35.52 -27.22
CA MET A 1 -56.49 35.85 -26.77
C MET A 1 -55.92 34.62 -26.08
N THR A 2 -55.10 33.83 -26.77
CA THR A 2 -54.38 32.69 -26.18
C THR A 2 -53.02 33.20 -25.75
N ALA A 3 -52.78 33.25 -24.44
CA ALA A 3 -51.47 33.59 -23.91
C ALA A 3 -50.49 32.46 -24.25
N ILE A 4 -49.45 32.78 -25.02
CA ILE A 4 -48.35 31.87 -25.31
C ILE A 4 -47.47 31.86 -24.06
N PHE A 5 -47.59 30.81 -23.25
CA PHE A 5 -46.66 30.57 -22.15
C PHE A 5 -45.36 29.96 -22.71
N PRO A 6 -44.17 30.48 -22.34
CA PRO A 6 -42.92 29.86 -22.72
C PRO A 6 -42.82 28.46 -22.11
N THR A 7 -42.42 27.48 -22.92
CA THR A 7 -42.05 26.15 -22.43
C THR A 7 -40.88 26.32 -21.44
N PRO A 8 -40.96 25.81 -20.21
CA PRO A 8 -39.82 25.83 -19.30
C PRO A 8 -38.62 25.20 -20.00
N ALA A 9 -37.44 25.81 -19.89
CA ALA A 9 -36.21 25.16 -20.33
C ALA A 9 -36.13 23.78 -19.67
N ALA A 10 -35.91 22.73 -20.44
CA ALA A 10 -35.66 21.41 -19.88
C ALA A 10 -34.47 21.55 -18.93
N ASP A 11 -34.68 21.21 -17.66
CA ASP A 11 -33.64 21.19 -16.65
C ASP A 11 -32.49 20.32 -17.18
N GLU A 12 -31.31 20.90 -17.46
CA GLU A 12 -30.20 20.15 -18.05
C GLU A 12 -29.80 18.95 -17.16
N ASP A 13 -30.05 19.06 -15.84
CA ASP A 13 -29.86 17.99 -14.85
C ASP A 13 -30.84 16.80 -15.01
N GLN A 14 -31.87 16.93 -15.85
CA GLN A 14 -32.87 15.91 -16.13
C GLN A 14 -32.76 15.32 -17.53
N ARG A 15 -31.75 15.72 -18.32
CA ARG A 15 -31.51 15.17 -19.64
C ARG A 15 -30.95 13.75 -19.55
N LEU A 16 -31.42 12.86 -20.43
CA LEU A 16 -30.80 11.54 -20.60
C LEU A 16 -29.46 11.71 -21.33
N LEU A 17 -28.38 11.30 -20.67
CA LEU A 17 -27.04 11.29 -21.26
C LEU A 17 -26.93 10.18 -22.30
N SER A 18 -26.21 10.42 -23.39
CA SER A 18 -25.75 9.37 -24.28
C SER A 18 -24.77 8.42 -23.55
N PRO A 19 -24.51 7.21 -24.09
CA PRO A 19 -23.56 6.28 -23.48
C PRO A 19 -22.16 6.87 -23.24
N ASP A 20 -21.66 7.70 -24.17
CA ASP A 20 -20.35 8.33 -24.08
C ASP A 20 -20.34 9.46 -23.03
N GLU A 21 -21.41 10.26 -22.97
CA GLU A 21 -21.58 11.29 -21.94
C GLU A 21 -21.70 10.67 -20.54
N LEU A 22 -22.41 9.55 -20.41
CA LEU A 22 -22.52 8.82 -19.15
C LEU A 22 -21.17 8.25 -18.71
N GLU A 23 -20.38 7.68 -19.63
CA GLU A 23 -19.03 7.23 -19.32
C GLU A 23 -18.14 8.39 -18.88
N ALA A 24 -18.18 9.52 -19.57
CA ALA A 24 -17.43 10.71 -19.21
C ALA A 24 -17.81 11.21 -17.80
N ALA A 25 -19.10 11.24 -17.47
CA ALA A 25 -19.58 11.61 -16.14
C ALA A 25 -19.12 10.63 -15.05
N LEU A 26 -19.14 9.32 -15.31
CA LEU A 26 -18.62 8.30 -14.39
C LEU A 26 -17.11 8.45 -14.18
N ARG A 27 -16.35 8.78 -15.23
CA ARG A 27 -14.90 9.03 -15.13
C ARG A 27 -14.57 10.31 -14.36
N ASP A 28 -15.37 11.37 -14.50
CA ASP A 28 -15.21 12.62 -13.73
C ASP A 28 -15.37 12.39 -12.21
N ILE A 29 -16.28 11.50 -11.80
CA ILE A 29 -16.39 11.08 -10.39
C ILE A 29 -15.07 10.50 -9.89
N GLY A 30 -14.43 9.63 -10.67
CA GLY A 30 -13.10 9.10 -10.34
C GLY A 30 -12.03 10.17 -10.26
N ALA A 31 -11.99 11.05 -11.25
CA ALA A 31 -11.02 12.16 -11.31
C ALA A 31 -11.11 13.11 -10.10
N ARG A 32 -12.28 13.23 -9.46
CA ARG A 32 -12.49 14.10 -8.30
C ARG A 32 -12.48 13.40 -6.95
N ARG A 33 -12.85 12.12 -6.90
CA ARG A 33 -13.16 11.42 -5.63
C ARG A 33 -12.46 10.08 -5.45
N TYR A 34 -11.69 9.62 -6.43
CA TYR A 34 -10.97 8.37 -6.24
C TYR A 34 -9.85 8.53 -5.22
N HIS A 35 -9.58 7.46 -4.48
CA HIS A 35 -8.77 7.52 -3.27
C HIS A 35 -7.28 7.76 -3.51
N ASN A 36 -6.81 7.79 -4.77
CA ASN A 36 -5.45 8.21 -5.10
C ASN A 36 -5.19 9.69 -4.74
N LEU A 37 -6.26 10.48 -4.66
CA LEU A 37 -6.21 11.89 -4.26
C LEU A 37 -6.11 12.09 -2.75
N HIS A 38 -6.38 11.05 -1.95
CA HIS A 38 -6.39 11.15 -0.50
C HIS A 38 -4.97 11.41 0.06
N PRO A 39 -4.79 12.29 1.06
CA PRO A 39 -3.47 12.59 1.66
C PRO A 39 -2.70 11.35 2.12
N PHE A 40 -3.36 10.42 2.82
CA PHE A 40 -2.78 9.12 3.19
C PHE A 40 -2.19 8.36 1.98
N HIS A 41 -2.91 8.31 0.85
CA HIS A 41 -2.43 7.63 -0.34
C HIS A 41 -1.22 8.33 -0.95
N ARG A 42 -1.20 9.68 -0.94
CA ARG A 42 -0.04 10.46 -1.39
C ARG A 42 1.18 10.19 -0.52
N LEU A 43 1.03 10.17 0.81
CA LEU A 43 2.12 9.81 1.72
C LEU A 43 2.65 8.40 1.47
N LEU A 44 1.75 7.43 1.28
CA LEU A 44 2.12 6.05 0.96
C LEU A 44 2.94 6.00 -0.34
N HIS A 45 2.45 6.64 -1.40
CA HIS A 45 3.10 6.66 -2.71
C HIS A 45 4.47 7.35 -2.67
N ASP A 46 4.55 8.50 -2.01
CA ASP A 46 5.74 9.35 -1.97
C ASP A 46 6.83 8.83 -1.01
N GLY A 47 6.61 7.68 -0.36
CA GLY A 47 7.60 7.12 0.56
C GLY A 47 7.65 7.77 1.93
N LYS A 48 6.61 8.51 2.31
CA LYS A 48 6.61 9.37 3.50
C LYS A 48 5.95 8.71 4.72
N LEU A 49 5.44 7.49 4.58
CA LEU A 49 4.93 6.73 5.71
C LEU A 49 6.06 5.98 6.40
N ASN A 50 6.00 5.87 7.73
CA ASN A 50 6.89 4.96 8.45
C ASN A 50 6.39 3.50 8.32
N LYS A 51 7.20 2.54 8.78
CA LYS A 51 6.89 1.10 8.70
C LYS A 51 5.56 0.75 9.37
N ASP A 52 5.24 1.35 10.52
CA ASP A 52 4.00 1.09 11.25
C ASP A 52 2.75 1.66 10.56
N GLN A 53 2.87 2.80 9.89
CA GLN A 53 1.80 3.34 9.05
C GLN A 53 1.53 2.45 7.83
N VAL A 54 2.58 1.88 7.22
CA VAL A 54 2.43 0.90 6.13
C VAL A 54 1.84 -0.42 6.66
N ARG A 55 2.24 -0.88 7.85
CA ARG A 55 1.64 -2.05 8.54
C ARG A 55 0.15 -1.86 8.78
N ALA A 56 -0.24 -0.75 9.39
CA ALA A 56 -1.63 -0.42 9.65
C ALA A 56 -2.47 -0.41 8.37
N TRP A 57 -1.95 0.18 7.30
CA TRP A 57 -2.58 0.16 5.97
C TRP A 57 -2.72 -1.26 5.43
N ALA A 58 -1.66 -2.07 5.45
CA ALA A 58 -1.69 -3.44 4.93
C ALA A 58 -2.72 -4.31 5.68
N LEU A 59 -2.74 -4.22 7.02
CA LEU A 59 -3.68 -4.94 7.88
C LEU A 59 -5.14 -4.56 7.60
N ASN A 60 -5.43 -3.26 7.50
CA ASN A 60 -6.79 -2.78 7.21
C ASN A 60 -7.21 -3.10 5.77
N ARG A 61 -6.31 -2.94 4.80
CA ARG A 61 -6.59 -3.21 3.40
C ARG A 61 -6.81 -4.69 3.15
N TYR A 62 -6.16 -5.58 3.89
CA TYR A 62 -6.45 -7.02 3.86
C TYR A 62 -7.94 -7.29 4.11
N TYR A 63 -8.57 -6.68 5.12
CA TYR A 63 -10.01 -6.88 5.39
C TYR A 63 -10.89 -6.47 4.22
N TYR A 64 -10.65 -5.29 3.63
CA TYR A 64 -11.36 -4.86 2.42
C TYR A 64 -11.27 -5.91 1.31
N GLN A 65 -10.06 -6.47 1.09
CA GLN A 65 -9.79 -7.42 0.03
C GLN A 65 -10.42 -8.79 0.30
N ALA A 66 -10.38 -9.26 1.55
CA ALA A 66 -11.03 -10.51 1.98
C ALA A 66 -12.56 -10.45 1.84
N MET A 67 -13.15 -9.26 1.95
CA MET A 67 -14.61 -9.06 1.81
C MET A 67 -15.09 -8.84 0.37
N ILE A 68 -14.18 -8.65 -0.61
CA ILE A 68 -14.58 -8.52 -2.02
C ILE A 68 -15.32 -9.76 -2.54
N PRO A 69 -14.85 -11.01 -2.38
CA PRO A 69 -15.60 -12.18 -2.84
C PRO A 69 -16.92 -12.36 -2.09
N VAL A 70 -17.03 -11.98 -0.81
CA VAL A 70 -18.31 -11.96 -0.08
C VAL A 70 -19.30 -10.99 -0.72
N LYS A 71 -18.83 -9.76 -1.01
CA LYS A 71 -19.59 -8.74 -1.75
C LYS A 71 -19.99 -9.25 -3.14
N ASP A 72 -19.07 -9.88 -3.88
CA ASP A 72 -19.35 -10.39 -5.23
C ASP A 72 -20.30 -11.58 -5.23
N ALA A 73 -20.26 -12.44 -4.21
CA ALA A 73 -21.24 -13.51 -4.02
C ALA A 73 -22.65 -12.95 -3.75
N ALA A 74 -22.76 -11.87 -2.96
CA ALA A 74 -24.03 -11.19 -2.73
C ALA A 74 -24.63 -10.60 -4.03
N VAL A 75 -23.80 -10.02 -4.91
CA VAL A 75 -24.23 -9.59 -6.25
C VAL A 75 -24.66 -10.80 -7.10
N LEU A 76 -23.82 -11.84 -7.13
CA LEU A 76 -24.04 -13.04 -7.93
C LEU A 76 -25.38 -13.71 -7.61
N ALA A 77 -25.74 -13.78 -6.33
CA ALA A 77 -27.00 -14.36 -5.85
C ALA A 77 -28.25 -13.63 -6.38
N ARG A 78 -28.11 -12.39 -6.84
CA ARG A 78 -29.21 -11.55 -7.34
C ARG A 78 -29.33 -11.55 -8.86
N MET A 79 -28.37 -12.14 -9.56
CA MET A 79 -28.39 -12.25 -11.01
C MET A 79 -29.24 -13.44 -11.45
N GLN A 80 -30.38 -13.18 -12.08
CA GLN A 80 -31.27 -14.23 -12.60
C GLN A 80 -30.74 -14.86 -13.91
N ASP A 81 -30.07 -14.07 -14.74
CA ASP A 81 -29.43 -14.55 -15.97
C ASP A 81 -28.13 -15.33 -15.68
N ALA A 82 -28.05 -16.55 -16.21
CA ALA A 82 -26.87 -17.40 -16.10
C ALA A 82 -25.64 -16.82 -16.82
N GLN A 83 -25.81 -16.06 -17.91
CA GLN A 83 -24.69 -15.43 -18.60
C GLN A 83 -24.04 -14.36 -17.73
N LEU A 84 -24.84 -13.50 -17.08
CA LEU A 84 -24.32 -12.55 -16.09
C LEU A 84 -23.58 -13.27 -14.96
N ARG A 85 -24.14 -14.38 -14.44
CA ARG A 85 -23.46 -15.18 -13.40
C ARG A 85 -22.13 -15.78 -13.87
N ARG A 86 -22.03 -16.27 -15.11
CA ARG A 86 -20.79 -16.83 -15.67
C ARG A 86 -19.69 -15.79 -15.79
N ILE A 87 -20.04 -14.54 -16.09
CA ILE A 87 -19.11 -13.42 -16.15
C ILE A 87 -18.71 -13.01 -14.72
N TRP A 88 -19.69 -12.74 -13.86
CA TRP A 88 -19.45 -12.17 -12.53
C TRP A 88 -18.68 -13.11 -11.60
N ARG A 89 -18.90 -14.43 -11.69
CA ARG A 89 -18.20 -15.41 -10.84
C ARG A 89 -16.68 -15.38 -11.00
N GLN A 90 -16.16 -14.90 -12.14
CA GLN A 90 -14.71 -14.81 -12.36
C GLN A 90 -14.04 -13.89 -11.34
N ARG A 91 -14.76 -12.87 -10.83
CA ARG A 91 -14.27 -12.00 -9.75
C ARG A 91 -13.99 -12.78 -8.47
N ILE A 92 -14.84 -13.74 -8.12
CA ILE A 92 -14.68 -14.61 -6.95
C ILE A 92 -13.50 -15.55 -7.16
N VAL A 93 -13.45 -16.24 -8.32
CA VAL A 93 -12.33 -17.12 -8.68
C VAL A 93 -10.99 -16.38 -8.62
N ASP A 94 -10.91 -15.15 -9.13
CA ASP A 94 -9.69 -14.36 -9.11
C ASP A 94 -9.25 -13.96 -7.69
N HIS A 95 -10.19 -13.79 -6.75
CA HIS A 95 -9.90 -13.42 -5.36
C HIS A 95 -9.57 -14.64 -4.49
N ASP A 96 -10.32 -15.73 -4.63
CA ASP A 96 -10.19 -16.93 -3.79
C ASP A 96 -9.14 -17.91 -4.33
N GLY A 97 -8.91 -17.92 -5.65
CA GLY A 97 -8.06 -18.90 -6.32
C GLY A 97 -8.72 -20.28 -6.44
N ASP A 98 -7.98 -21.23 -7.00
CA ASP A 98 -8.46 -22.61 -7.20
C ASP A 98 -8.06 -23.56 -6.06
N ALA A 99 -7.16 -23.13 -5.17
CA ALA A 99 -6.65 -23.90 -4.04
C ALA A 99 -6.10 -22.98 -2.92
N PRO A 100 -5.92 -23.48 -1.68
CA PRO A 100 -5.27 -22.72 -0.62
C PRO A 100 -3.88 -22.20 -1.03
N GLY A 101 -3.61 -20.93 -0.78
CA GLY A 101 -2.36 -20.28 -1.19
C GLY A 101 -2.37 -19.72 -2.61
N ASP A 102 -3.52 -19.74 -3.29
CA ASP A 102 -3.75 -19.05 -4.56
C ASP A 102 -4.72 -17.85 -4.38
N GLY A 103 -4.99 -17.13 -5.46
CA GLY A 103 -5.97 -16.05 -5.49
C GLY A 103 -5.42 -14.68 -5.10
N GLY A 104 -6.30 -13.70 -5.22
CA GLY A 104 -6.09 -12.31 -4.83
C GLY A 104 -5.84 -12.13 -3.33
N ILE A 105 -6.56 -12.87 -2.48
CA ILE A 105 -6.52 -12.72 -1.01
C ILE A 105 -5.16 -13.15 -0.46
N GLU A 106 -4.63 -14.28 -0.94
CA GLU A 106 -3.31 -14.79 -0.50
C GLU A 106 -2.22 -13.74 -0.68
N ARG A 107 -2.31 -12.95 -1.74
CA ARG A 107 -1.31 -11.91 -2.03
C ARG A 107 -1.34 -10.77 -1.02
N TRP A 108 -2.52 -10.42 -0.52
CA TRP A 108 -2.65 -9.43 0.54
C TRP A 108 -2.18 -9.98 1.88
N LEU A 109 -2.32 -11.30 2.12
CA LEU A 109 -1.69 -11.97 3.25
C LEU A 109 -0.17 -11.89 3.17
N LYS A 110 0.42 -12.22 2.01
CA LYS A 110 1.88 -12.09 1.79
C LYS A 110 2.39 -10.66 1.96
N LEU A 111 1.60 -9.65 1.59
CA LEU A 111 1.95 -8.25 1.86
C LEU A 111 1.99 -7.95 3.35
N ALA A 112 0.98 -8.39 4.11
CA ALA A 112 0.94 -8.21 5.56
C ALA A 112 2.07 -8.99 6.28
N GLU A 113 2.34 -10.22 5.84
CA GLU A 113 3.48 -11.03 6.30
C GLU A 113 4.81 -10.35 5.98
N GLY A 114 4.94 -9.77 4.78
CA GLY A 114 6.14 -9.04 4.33
C GLY A 114 6.46 -7.81 5.17
N VAL A 115 5.45 -7.18 5.79
CA VAL A 115 5.66 -6.09 6.75
C VAL A 115 5.75 -6.57 8.21
N GLY A 116 5.77 -7.89 8.43
CA GLY A 116 6.12 -8.54 9.69
C GLY A 116 4.95 -9.09 10.50
N PHE A 117 3.72 -9.06 10.00
CA PHE A 117 2.60 -9.68 10.73
C PHE A 117 2.67 -11.20 10.68
N SER A 118 2.25 -11.85 11.76
CA SER A 118 1.87 -13.26 11.72
C SER A 118 0.59 -13.43 10.92
N ARG A 119 0.54 -14.49 10.11
CA ARG A 119 -0.62 -14.82 9.29
C ARG A 119 -1.91 -14.91 10.09
N ASP A 120 -1.86 -15.60 11.24
CA ASP A 120 -3.01 -15.80 12.12
C ASP A 120 -3.58 -14.48 12.65
N TYR A 121 -2.73 -13.51 12.97
CA TYR A 121 -3.18 -12.19 13.42
C TYR A 121 -3.93 -11.45 12.30
N VAL A 122 -3.41 -11.48 11.07
CA VAL A 122 -4.06 -10.85 9.91
C VAL A 122 -5.40 -11.52 9.62
N LEU A 123 -5.43 -12.86 9.57
CA LEU A 123 -6.63 -13.65 9.37
C LEU A 123 -7.70 -13.40 10.45
N SER A 124 -7.28 -13.13 11.70
CA SER A 124 -8.20 -12.89 12.81
C SER A 124 -8.98 -11.58 12.68
N THR A 125 -8.48 -10.62 11.90
CA THR A 125 -9.03 -9.26 11.74
C THR A 125 -9.15 -8.45 13.04
N LYS A 126 -8.61 -8.92 14.17
CA LYS A 126 -8.81 -8.31 15.48
C LYS A 126 -8.30 -6.87 15.58
N GLY A 127 -7.20 -6.54 14.92
CA GLY A 127 -6.59 -5.20 14.98
C GLY A 127 -7.04 -4.21 13.91
N ILE A 128 -8.06 -4.52 13.10
CA ILE A 128 -8.53 -3.57 12.07
C ILE A 128 -9.29 -2.40 12.71
N LEU A 129 -9.27 -1.24 12.06
CA LEU A 129 -10.06 -0.09 12.49
C LEU A 129 -11.55 -0.39 12.30
N SER A 130 -12.38 -0.03 13.29
CA SER A 130 -13.84 -0.13 13.18
C SER A 130 -14.40 0.62 11.99
N ALA A 131 -13.82 1.78 11.65
CA ALA A 131 -14.21 2.53 10.46
C ALA A 131 -13.94 1.76 9.16
N THR A 132 -12.84 1.00 9.08
CA THR A 132 -12.59 0.07 7.97
C THR A 132 -13.67 -0.99 7.92
N LYS A 133 -13.97 -1.62 9.07
CA LYS A 133 -15.00 -2.65 9.18
C LYS A 133 -16.36 -2.14 8.70
N PHE A 134 -16.84 -1.03 9.26
CA PHE A 134 -18.13 -0.44 8.91
C PHE A 134 -18.19 0.02 7.45
N SER A 135 -17.13 0.62 6.90
CA SER A 135 -17.11 1.04 5.50
C SER A 135 -17.21 -0.16 4.56
N VAL A 136 -16.51 -1.24 4.87
CA VAL A 136 -16.51 -2.47 4.06
C VAL A 136 -17.85 -3.20 4.17
N GLU A 137 -18.41 -3.32 5.37
CA GLU A 137 -19.73 -3.94 5.59
C GLU A 137 -20.86 -3.13 4.92
N ALA A 138 -20.78 -1.80 4.97
CA ALA A 138 -21.70 -0.95 4.22
C ALA A 138 -21.66 -1.26 2.72
N TYR A 139 -20.49 -1.59 2.16
CA TYR A 139 -20.39 -1.99 0.77
C TYR A 139 -21.07 -3.33 0.49
N VAL A 140 -20.88 -4.32 1.37
CA VAL A 140 -21.57 -5.63 1.27
C VAL A 140 -23.09 -5.46 1.35
N HIS A 141 -23.59 -4.69 2.31
CA HIS A 141 -25.02 -4.41 2.44
C HIS A 141 -25.57 -3.65 1.23
N PHE A 142 -24.86 -2.62 0.75
CA PHE A 142 -25.28 -1.85 -0.42
C PHE A 142 -25.55 -2.74 -1.63
N VAL A 143 -24.63 -3.67 -1.93
CA VAL A 143 -24.82 -4.57 -3.09
C VAL A 143 -25.86 -5.66 -2.85
N ALA A 144 -26.15 -6.02 -1.60
CA ALA A 144 -27.19 -6.96 -1.25
C ALA A 144 -28.59 -6.33 -1.36
N GLU A 145 -28.72 -5.03 -1.07
CA GLU A 145 -30.01 -4.35 -0.89
C GLU A 145 -30.43 -3.47 -2.09
N LYS A 146 -29.50 -2.72 -2.71
CA LYS A 146 -29.84 -1.76 -3.77
C LYS A 146 -30.16 -2.43 -5.11
N PRO A 147 -30.90 -1.82 -6.04
CA PRO A 147 -31.11 -2.40 -7.38
C PRO A 147 -29.82 -2.89 -8.05
N LEU A 148 -29.92 -3.94 -8.88
CA LEU A 148 -28.73 -4.58 -9.49
C LEU A 148 -27.86 -3.60 -10.30
N LEU A 149 -28.48 -2.60 -10.94
CA LEU A 149 -27.76 -1.52 -11.63
C LEU A 149 -26.81 -0.76 -10.69
N GLU A 150 -27.27 -0.37 -9.51
CA GLU A 150 -26.46 0.34 -8.51
C GLU A 150 -25.37 -0.58 -7.95
N ALA A 151 -25.70 -1.85 -7.69
CA ALA A 151 -24.74 -2.84 -7.22
C ALA A 151 -23.60 -3.03 -8.24
N ILE A 152 -23.89 -3.14 -9.54
CA ILE A 152 -22.88 -3.25 -10.60
C ILE A 152 -22.13 -1.91 -10.77
N ALA A 153 -22.83 -0.76 -10.80
CA ALA A 153 -22.19 0.54 -10.96
C ALA A 153 -21.18 0.85 -9.84
N SER A 154 -21.41 0.36 -8.63
CA SER A 154 -20.47 0.50 -7.51
C SER A 154 -19.12 -0.22 -7.72
N SER A 155 -18.98 -1.13 -8.70
CA SER A 155 -17.68 -1.75 -9.01
C SER A 155 -16.82 -0.87 -9.93
N LEU A 156 -17.39 0.15 -10.57
CA LEU A 156 -16.73 0.95 -11.62
C LEU A 156 -15.51 1.75 -11.15
N THR A 157 -15.21 1.82 -9.86
CA THR A 157 -13.88 2.25 -9.39
C THR A 157 -12.71 1.48 -10.03
N GLU A 158 -12.98 0.29 -10.56
CA GLU A 158 -12.01 -0.51 -11.30
C GLU A 158 -11.48 0.16 -12.58
N MET A 159 -12.26 1.08 -13.19
CA MET A 159 -11.80 1.91 -14.32
C MET A 159 -10.54 2.73 -13.98
N PHE A 160 -10.30 3.00 -12.69
CA PHE A 160 -9.20 3.82 -12.19
C PHE A 160 -8.06 2.98 -11.58
N SER A 161 -8.23 1.66 -11.52
CA SER A 161 -7.29 0.75 -10.85
C SER A 161 -5.94 0.57 -11.58
N PRO A 162 -5.85 0.51 -12.93
CA PRO A 162 -4.57 0.29 -13.60
C PRO A 162 -3.51 1.39 -13.33
N THR A 163 -3.93 2.66 -13.35
CA THR A 163 -3.05 3.80 -13.09
C THR A 163 -2.50 3.76 -11.67
N ILE A 164 -3.38 3.60 -10.67
CA ILE A 164 -2.98 3.61 -9.26
C ILE A 164 -2.13 2.40 -8.89
N ILE A 165 -2.36 1.23 -9.51
CA ILE A 165 -1.56 0.03 -9.27
C ILE A 165 -0.13 0.24 -9.76
N SER A 166 0.03 0.75 -10.99
CA SER A 166 1.34 1.05 -11.56
C SER A 166 2.12 2.07 -10.71
N GLU A 167 1.45 3.17 -10.33
CA GLU A 167 2.03 4.19 -9.45
C GLU A 167 2.44 3.60 -8.08
N ARG A 168 1.55 2.80 -7.46
CA ARG A 168 1.81 2.22 -6.13
C ARG A 168 2.96 1.24 -6.14
N VAL A 169 3.02 0.33 -7.13
CA VAL A 169 4.12 -0.65 -7.22
C VAL A 169 5.46 0.07 -7.38
N ALA A 170 5.53 1.04 -8.29
CA ALA A 170 6.74 1.82 -8.52
C ALA A 170 7.17 2.62 -7.28
N GLY A 171 6.22 3.31 -6.64
CA GLY A 171 6.48 4.10 -5.43
C GLY A 171 6.91 3.25 -4.24
N MET A 172 6.22 2.13 -3.98
CA MET A 172 6.52 1.27 -2.84
C MET A 172 7.90 0.61 -2.95
N LEU A 173 8.27 0.07 -4.12
CA LEU A 173 9.60 -0.54 -4.32
C LEU A 173 10.74 0.47 -4.23
N LYS A 174 10.49 1.70 -4.68
CA LYS A 174 11.51 2.74 -4.67
C LYS A 174 11.76 3.27 -3.25
N ASN A 175 10.72 3.36 -2.44
CA ASN A 175 10.76 4.16 -1.22
C ASN A 175 10.72 3.36 0.09
N TYR A 176 10.36 2.07 0.06
CA TYR A 176 10.34 1.21 1.25
C TYR A 176 11.26 0.02 1.06
N ASP A 177 12.42 0.05 1.72
CA ASP A 177 13.44 -1.00 1.69
C ASP A 177 12.94 -2.35 2.23
N PHE A 178 11.98 -2.32 3.16
CA PHE A 178 11.32 -3.49 3.72
C PHE A 178 10.25 -4.11 2.81
N ILE A 179 9.96 -3.53 1.63
CA ILE A 179 9.03 -4.09 0.65
C ILE A 179 9.81 -4.72 -0.51
N THR A 180 9.61 -6.02 -0.74
CA THR A 180 10.31 -6.75 -1.79
C THR A 180 9.48 -6.86 -3.07
N LYS A 181 10.13 -7.16 -4.21
CA LYS A 181 9.43 -7.50 -5.46
C LYS A 181 8.50 -8.69 -5.30
N ASP A 182 8.91 -9.69 -4.53
CA ASP A 182 8.08 -10.88 -4.27
C ASP A 182 6.81 -10.51 -3.49
N THR A 183 6.91 -9.53 -2.57
CA THR A 183 5.77 -8.96 -1.85
C THR A 183 4.78 -8.26 -2.79
N LEU A 184 5.25 -7.70 -3.91
CA LEU A 184 4.44 -6.90 -4.84
C LEU A 184 4.09 -7.59 -6.16
N ALA A 185 4.64 -8.77 -6.45
CA ALA A 185 4.39 -9.56 -7.66
C ALA A 185 2.89 -9.80 -7.91
N TYR A 186 2.08 -9.63 -6.88
CA TYR A 186 0.64 -9.72 -6.96
C TYR A 186 -0.07 -8.67 -7.81
N PHE A 187 0.46 -7.45 -7.81
CA PHE A 187 -0.16 -6.30 -8.47
C PHE A 187 -0.16 -6.49 -9.99
N GLU A 188 0.76 -7.30 -10.52
CA GLU A 188 0.91 -7.59 -11.94
C GLU A 188 -0.36 -8.25 -12.53
N LYS A 189 -0.92 -9.28 -11.88
CA LYS A 189 -2.14 -9.91 -12.43
C LYS A 189 -3.34 -8.95 -12.41
N ARG A 190 -3.40 -8.03 -11.44
CA ARG A 190 -4.54 -7.11 -11.32
C ARG A 190 -4.58 -6.08 -12.46
N LEU A 191 -3.45 -5.82 -13.12
CA LEU A 191 -3.37 -4.97 -14.31
C LEU A 191 -4.19 -5.52 -15.49
N THR A 192 -4.41 -6.84 -15.56
CA THR A 192 -5.23 -7.46 -16.62
C THR A 192 -6.64 -7.80 -16.15
N GLN A 193 -6.83 -8.16 -14.87
CA GLN A 193 -8.14 -8.48 -14.30
C GLN A 193 -9.05 -7.25 -14.18
N ALA A 194 -8.52 -6.11 -13.71
CA ALA A 194 -9.33 -4.93 -13.46
C ALA A 194 -9.95 -4.31 -14.73
N PRO A 195 -9.24 -4.20 -15.88
CA PRO A 195 -9.85 -3.75 -17.12
C PRO A 195 -11.00 -4.65 -17.59
N ARG A 196 -10.80 -5.97 -17.64
CA ARG A 196 -11.85 -6.95 -18.00
C ARG A 196 -13.11 -6.77 -17.16
N ASP A 197 -12.92 -6.61 -15.85
CA ASP A 197 -13.97 -6.43 -14.87
C ASP A 197 -14.72 -5.10 -15.05
N ALA A 198 -14.00 -4.02 -15.36
CA ALA A 198 -14.53 -2.67 -15.57
C ALA A 198 -15.28 -2.54 -16.89
N ASP A 199 -14.77 -3.10 -17.97
CA ASP A 199 -15.38 -3.04 -19.31
C ASP A 199 -16.79 -3.65 -19.29
N PHE A 200 -16.94 -4.84 -18.68
CA PHE A 200 -18.25 -5.46 -18.52
C PHE A 200 -19.22 -4.58 -17.71
N ALA A 201 -18.78 -4.06 -16.56
CA ALA A 201 -19.63 -3.27 -15.68
C ALA A 201 -20.06 -1.95 -16.35
N LEU A 202 -19.16 -1.33 -17.11
CA LEU A 202 -19.43 -0.07 -17.81
C LEU A 202 -20.45 -0.27 -18.92
N GLU A 203 -20.27 -1.31 -19.73
CA GLU A 203 -21.22 -1.66 -20.78
C GLU A 203 -22.60 -2.04 -20.21
N TYR A 204 -22.62 -2.78 -19.10
CA TYR A 204 -23.88 -3.07 -18.39
C TYR A 204 -24.58 -1.78 -17.96
N VAL A 205 -23.86 -0.84 -17.34
CA VAL A 205 -24.43 0.43 -16.86
C VAL A 205 -24.94 1.28 -18.03
N LYS A 206 -24.19 1.40 -19.12
CA LYS A 206 -24.63 2.12 -20.34
C LYS A 206 -25.92 1.55 -20.92
N GLN A 207 -26.08 0.22 -20.92
CA GLN A 207 -27.27 -0.44 -21.46
C GLN A 207 -28.49 -0.37 -20.54
N HIS A 208 -28.29 -0.37 -19.22
CA HIS A 208 -29.39 -0.49 -18.25
C HIS A 208 -29.77 0.82 -17.57
N ALA A 209 -28.92 1.85 -17.61
CA ALA A 209 -29.24 3.19 -17.11
C ALA A 209 -30.01 4.00 -18.16
N THR A 210 -31.20 3.53 -18.51
CA THR A 210 -32.01 4.01 -19.66
C THR A 210 -32.83 5.27 -19.39
N THR A 211 -32.83 5.76 -18.15
CA THR A 211 -33.51 7.01 -17.77
C THR A 211 -32.55 7.95 -17.05
N PRO A 212 -32.79 9.27 -17.06
CA PRO A 212 -31.96 10.23 -16.33
C PRO A 212 -31.87 9.88 -14.84
N GLU A 213 -32.94 9.35 -14.25
CA GLU A 213 -32.93 8.90 -12.86
C GLU A 213 -32.05 7.66 -12.63
N LEU A 214 -32.08 6.68 -13.53
CA LEU A 214 -31.21 5.50 -13.44
C LEU A 214 -29.74 5.87 -13.61
N GLN A 215 -29.42 6.82 -14.50
CA GLN A 215 -28.07 7.35 -14.66
C GLN A 215 -27.58 8.04 -13.38
N ARG A 216 -28.42 8.88 -12.76
CA ARG A 216 -28.12 9.50 -11.46
C ARG A 216 -27.90 8.46 -10.37
N LYS A 217 -28.71 7.41 -10.32
CA LYS A 217 -28.53 6.29 -9.37
C LYS A 217 -27.22 5.54 -9.58
N ALA A 218 -26.82 5.26 -10.82
CA ALA A 218 -25.54 4.64 -11.13
C ALA A 218 -24.34 5.53 -10.72
N MET A 219 -24.40 6.83 -11.02
CA MET A 219 -23.40 7.81 -10.60
C MET A 219 -23.32 7.95 -9.08
N ALA A 220 -24.46 7.94 -8.38
CA ALA A 220 -24.53 7.97 -6.93
C ALA A 220 -23.92 6.69 -6.32
N ALA A 221 -24.13 5.52 -6.92
CA ALA A 221 -23.53 4.26 -6.48
C ALA A 221 -22.00 4.26 -6.63
N LEU A 222 -21.46 4.82 -7.73
CA LEU A 222 -20.02 5.01 -7.89
C LEU A 222 -19.47 6.03 -6.87
N THR A 223 -20.21 7.12 -6.62
CA THR A 223 -19.83 8.11 -5.59
C THR A 223 -19.81 7.48 -4.20
N PHE A 224 -20.82 6.68 -3.84
CA PHE A 224 -20.85 5.89 -2.62
C PHE A 224 -19.61 4.99 -2.49
N LYS A 225 -19.23 4.30 -3.56
CA LYS A 225 -18.01 3.47 -3.55
C LYS A 225 -16.75 4.30 -3.31
N CYS A 226 -16.63 5.47 -3.92
CA CYS A 226 -15.53 6.38 -3.65
C CYS A 226 -15.50 6.79 -2.17
N THR A 227 -16.64 7.10 -1.56
CA THR A 227 -16.76 7.39 -0.12
C THR A 227 -16.30 6.22 0.75
N VAL A 228 -16.72 4.98 0.44
CA VAL A 228 -16.26 3.77 1.16
C VAL A 228 -14.73 3.67 1.17
N LEU A 229 -14.08 3.95 0.04
CA LEU A 229 -12.62 3.92 -0.07
C LEU A 229 -11.96 5.09 0.65
N TRP A 230 -12.58 6.27 0.59
CA TRP A 230 -12.06 7.49 1.20
C TRP A 230 -12.08 7.40 2.73
N THR A 231 -13.21 6.99 3.32
CA THR A 231 -13.37 6.87 4.78
C THR A 231 -12.43 5.85 5.41
N GLN A 232 -12.06 4.78 4.71
CA GLN A 232 -11.00 3.86 5.16
C GLN A 232 -9.65 4.58 5.32
N LEU A 233 -9.32 5.49 4.39
CA LEU A 233 -8.08 6.25 4.45
C LEU A 233 -8.15 7.41 5.46
N ASP A 234 -9.31 8.04 5.64
CA ASP A 234 -9.52 9.04 6.71
C ASP A 234 -9.19 8.42 8.07
N ALA A 235 -9.72 7.21 8.34
CA ALA A 235 -9.51 6.52 9.60
C ALA A 235 -8.06 6.10 9.81
N LEU A 236 -7.38 5.63 8.76
CA LEU A 236 -5.94 5.31 8.81
C LEU A 236 -5.10 6.57 9.07
N TYR A 237 -5.42 7.67 8.41
CA TYR A 237 -4.71 8.94 8.61
C TYR A 237 -4.88 9.45 10.04
N PHE A 238 -6.12 9.47 10.54
CA PHE A 238 -6.43 9.92 11.88
C PHE A 238 -5.71 9.09 12.95
N ALA A 239 -5.78 7.76 12.82
CA ALA A 239 -5.26 6.84 13.83
C ALA A 239 -3.72 6.74 13.81
N TYR A 240 -3.08 6.76 12.63
CA TYR A 240 -1.65 6.42 12.50
C TYR A 240 -0.78 7.54 11.93
N VAL A 241 -1.34 8.65 11.45
CA VAL A 241 -0.59 9.80 10.92
C VAL A 241 -0.76 11.02 11.80
N ALA A 242 -1.95 11.63 11.80
CA ALA A 242 -2.24 12.80 12.61
C ALA A 242 -3.75 12.87 12.90
N PRO A 243 -4.16 13.02 14.18
CA PRO A 243 -3.34 13.28 15.37
C PRO A 243 -2.64 12.04 15.96
N GLY A 244 -2.80 10.84 15.38
CA GLY A 244 -2.20 9.62 15.92
C GLY A 244 -3.02 8.99 17.05
N MET A 245 -4.34 9.17 17.02
CA MET A 245 -5.25 8.68 18.06
C MET A 245 -5.80 7.30 17.68
N VAL A 246 -5.05 6.26 18.01
CA VAL A 246 -5.43 4.87 17.75
C VAL A 246 -6.63 4.47 18.64
N PRO A 247 -7.76 4.00 18.07
CA PRO A 247 -8.90 3.51 18.85
C PRO A 247 -8.55 2.28 19.71
N PRO A 248 -9.27 2.02 20.83
CA PRO A 248 -8.87 1.01 21.82
C PRO A 248 -8.68 -0.42 21.29
N GLU A 249 -9.48 -0.84 20.30
CA GLU A 249 -9.45 -2.21 19.75
C GLU A 249 -8.58 -2.32 18.47
N ALA A 250 -8.04 -1.21 17.99
CA ALA A 250 -7.23 -1.20 16.78
C ALA A 250 -5.77 -1.56 17.10
N TRP A 251 -5.10 -2.15 16.10
CA TRP A 251 -3.72 -2.60 16.21
C TRP A 251 -2.79 -1.52 16.76
N GLN A 252 -1.96 -1.89 17.73
CA GLN A 252 -0.86 -1.05 18.23
C GLN A 252 0.49 -1.55 17.72
N PRO A 253 1.47 -0.65 17.48
CA PRO A 253 2.83 -1.05 17.11
C PRO A 253 3.40 -2.15 18.00
N GLY A 254 3.86 -3.24 17.38
CA GLY A 254 4.40 -4.42 18.07
C GLY A 254 3.41 -5.60 18.19
N GLU A 255 2.10 -5.36 18.15
CA GLU A 255 1.11 -6.43 18.26
C GLU A 255 1.06 -7.32 17.01
N GLY A 256 0.87 -8.62 17.21
CA GLY A 256 0.62 -9.55 16.11
C GLY A 256 1.80 -9.75 15.14
N LEU A 257 2.96 -9.14 15.43
CA LEU A 257 4.16 -9.28 14.64
C LEU A 257 4.87 -10.60 14.98
N VAL A 258 5.45 -11.25 13.96
CA VAL A 258 6.44 -12.29 14.22
C VAL A 258 7.71 -11.61 14.75
N ALA A 259 8.43 -12.28 15.64
CA ALA A 259 9.79 -11.84 15.96
C ALA A 259 10.50 -11.63 14.61
N GLU A 260 11.02 -10.42 14.38
CA GLU A 260 11.88 -10.22 13.22
C GLU A 260 12.89 -11.35 13.32
N LYS A 261 12.92 -12.22 12.29
CA LYS A 261 14.09 -13.05 12.14
C LYS A 261 15.19 -12.01 12.02
N THR A 262 15.91 -11.80 13.12
CA THR A 262 17.33 -11.52 13.05
C THR A 262 17.79 -12.63 12.15
N THR A 263 17.86 -12.33 10.85
CA THR A 263 18.73 -13.04 9.97
C THR A 263 20.06 -12.85 10.67
N ALA A 264 20.43 -13.83 11.50
CA ALA A 264 21.82 -14.06 11.82
C ALA A 264 22.49 -13.94 10.46
N PRO A 265 23.34 -12.92 10.25
CA PRO A 265 23.79 -12.56 8.93
C PRO A 265 24.32 -13.85 8.32
N ALA A 266 23.74 -14.24 7.18
CA ALA A 266 24.05 -15.49 6.51
C ALA A 266 25.56 -15.67 6.55
N GLY A 267 26.04 -16.70 7.26
CA GLY A 267 27.42 -16.83 7.75
C GLY A 267 28.46 -16.37 6.72
N GLY A 268 28.76 -15.08 6.75
CA GLY A 268 29.91 -14.49 6.10
C GLY A 268 31.10 -14.90 6.94
N LYS A 269 32.26 -15.12 6.31
CA LYS A 269 33.50 -15.57 6.98
C LYS A 269 33.99 -14.64 8.12
N HIS A 270 33.29 -13.55 8.41
CA HIS A 270 33.60 -12.57 9.45
C HIS A 270 32.34 -12.37 10.30
N GLY A 271 32.38 -12.83 11.55
CA GLY A 271 31.36 -12.51 12.55
C GLY A 271 31.30 -11.00 12.85
N PRO A 272 30.35 -10.54 13.69
CA PRO A 272 30.25 -9.13 14.06
C PRO A 272 31.60 -8.63 14.59
N PHE A 273 31.91 -7.37 14.27
CA PHE A 273 33.06 -6.72 14.88
C PHE A 273 32.79 -6.58 16.39
N VAL A 274 33.80 -6.88 17.20
CA VAL A 274 33.78 -6.76 18.67
C VAL A 274 34.59 -5.55 19.11
N GLY A 275 34.40 -5.09 20.34
CA GLY A 275 35.01 -3.85 20.86
C GLY A 275 36.53 -3.72 20.67
N SER A 276 37.28 -4.83 20.59
CA SER A 276 38.73 -4.83 20.37
C SER A 276 39.18 -4.75 18.90
N ASP A 277 38.28 -4.86 17.93
CA ASP A 277 38.62 -4.83 16.50
C ASP A 277 38.96 -3.42 16.03
N VAL A 278 39.89 -3.29 15.08
CA VAL A 278 40.40 -1.99 14.60
C VAL A 278 40.08 -1.85 13.11
N PRO A 279 38.87 -1.37 12.77
CA PRO A 279 38.42 -1.30 11.39
C PRO A 279 39.26 -0.34 10.56
N ARG A 280 39.49 -0.67 9.28
CA ARG A 280 40.16 0.21 8.32
C ARG A 280 39.56 0.10 6.92
N LEU A 281 39.65 1.18 6.14
CA LEU A 281 39.26 1.15 4.73
C LEU A 281 40.36 0.51 3.87
N PRO A 282 40.04 -0.49 3.02
CA PRO A 282 40.99 -1.06 2.06
C PRO A 282 41.54 -0.02 1.09
N ARG A 283 42.68 -0.31 0.46
CA ARG A 283 43.24 0.54 -0.60
C ARG A 283 42.23 0.73 -1.74
N GLY A 284 42.01 1.99 -2.12
CA GLY A 284 41.06 2.36 -3.16
C GLY A 284 39.62 2.60 -2.67
N VAL A 285 39.35 2.34 -1.38
CA VAL A 285 38.07 2.68 -0.75
C VAL A 285 38.19 4.00 0.01
N ARG A 286 37.26 4.92 -0.20
CA ARG A 286 37.28 6.25 0.43
C ARG A 286 35.88 6.83 0.62
N LEU A 287 35.66 7.43 1.79
CA LEU A 287 34.48 8.24 2.07
C LEU A 287 34.61 9.57 1.32
N ARG A 288 33.57 9.96 0.56
CA ARG A 288 33.54 11.21 -0.21
C ARG A 288 32.15 11.82 -0.17
N PHE A 289 32.07 13.15 -0.13
CA PHE A 289 30.82 13.86 -0.37
C PHE A 289 30.55 13.97 -1.88
N ASP A 290 29.36 13.57 -2.32
CA ASP A 290 28.90 13.69 -3.70
C ASP A 290 28.04 14.95 -3.84
N ASP A 291 28.58 15.97 -4.51
CA ASP A 291 27.94 17.28 -4.69
C ASP A 291 26.67 17.22 -5.57
N VAL A 292 26.51 16.18 -6.39
CA VAL A 292 25.32 16.00 -7.24
C VAL A 292 24.17 15.41 -6.44
N ARG A 293 24.49 14.52 -5.49
CA ARG A 293 23.51 13.83 -4.65
C ARG A 293 23.30 14.50 -3.29
N GLU A 294 24.08 15.53 -2.99
CA GLU A 294 24.14 16.23 -1.69
C GLU A 294 24.26 15.27 -0.49
N LYS A 295 25.03 14.18 -0.64
CA LYS A 295 25.20 13.17 0.42
C LYS A 295 26.58 12.54 0.41
N HIS A 296 26.97 11.95 1.55
CA HIS A 296 28.20 11.17 1.64
C HIS A 296 28.02 9.78 1.04
N VAL A 297 29.04 9.32 0.34
CA VAL A 297 29.10 7.99 -0.28
C VAL A 297 30.43 7.32 0.02
N LEU A 298 30.44 6.00 0.07
CA LEU A 298 31.66 5.20 0.10
C LEU A 298 32.01 4.80 -1.33
N LEU A 299 33.13 5.30 -1.84
CA LEU A 299 33.63 4.97 -3.17
C LEU A 299 34.57 3.77 -3.07
N ALA A 300 34.29 2.71 -3.82
CA ALA A 300 35.17 1.58 -4.05
C ALA A 300 35.54 1.52 -5.56
N PRO A 301 36.61 0.79 -5.96
CA PRO A 301 37.12 0.82 -7.34
C PRO A 301 36.10 0.55 -8.46
N GLU A 302 35.05 -0.24 -8.18
CA GLU A 302 34.03 -0.61 -9.16
C GLU A 302 32.60 -0.27 -8.72
N ARG A 303 32.41 0.30 -7.52
CA ARG A 303 31.08 0.46 -6.90
C ARG A 303 31.02 1.70 -6.00
N THR A 304 29.85 2.34 -5.96
CA THR A 304 29.53 3.42 -5.02
C THR A 304 28.44 2.96 -4.06
N PHE A 305 28.63 3.18 -2.77
CA PHE A 305 27.64 2.86 -1.74
C PHE A 305 27.11 4.16 -1.14
N ASP A 306 25.79 4.31 -1.16
CA ASP A 306 25.13 5.41 -0.46
C ASP A 306 25.15 5.13 1.06
N LEU A 307 25.32 6.17 1.85
CA LEU A 307 25.40 6.09 3.31
C LEU A 307 24.32 6.96 3.95
N ASP A 308 23.78 6.52 5.08
CA ASP A 308 23.00 7.36 5.98
C ASP A 308 23.91 8.15 6.93
N ASP A 309 23.34 9.08 7.69
CA ASP A 309 24.10 9.98 8.57
C ASP A 309 24.82 9.23 9.71
N ASN A 310 24.24 8.12 10.19
CA ASN A 310 24.84 7.29 11.24
C ASN A 310 26.08 6.56 10.71
N ALA A 311 25.97 5.95 9.53
CA ALA A 311 27.07 5.28 8.87
C ALA A 311 28.21 6.25 8.54
N VAL A 312 27.89 7.49 8.18
CA VAL A 312 28.88 8.55 7.96
C VAL A 312 29.60 8.93 9.26
N ALA A 313 28.86 9.07 10.36
CA ALA A 313 29.45 9.39 11.66
C ALA A 313 30.45 8.30 12.11
N VAL A 314 30.09 7.03 11.94
CA VAL A 314 30.97 5.88 12.21
C VAL A 314 32.19 5.89 11.29
N LEU A 315 31.99 5.95 9.96
CA LEU A 315 33.07 5.85 8.98
C LEU A 315 34.05 7.03 9.02
N LYS A 316 33.64 8.21 9.52
CA LYS A 316 34.56 9.33 9.79
C LYS A 316 35.58 9.04 10.88
N LEU A 317 35.29 8.10 11.78
CA LEU A 317 36.17 7.69 12.88
C LEU A 317 36.99 6.44 12.56
N VAL A 318 36.69 5.76 11.44
CA VAL A 318 37.44 4.59 10.96
C VAL A 318 38.74 5.05 10.31
N ASP A 319 39.84 4.97 11.06
CA ASP A 319 41.17 5.41 10.66
C ASP A 319 42.22 4.29 10.66
N GLY A 320 41.82 3.05 11.00
CA GLY A 320 42.73 1.92 11.18
C GLY A 320 43.58 1.99 12.43
N LYS A 321 43.23 2.84 13.41
CA LYS A 321 43.89 2.96 14.71
C LYS A 321 42.91 2.83 15.88
N ARG A 322 41.73 3.45 15.78
CA ARG A 322 40.69 3.34 16.80
C ARG A 322 40.04 1.97 16.77
N SER A 323 39.82 1.40 17.96
CA SER A 323 39.01 0.19 18.09
C SER A 323 37.51 0.51 17.96
N VAL A 324 36.68 -0.50 17.72
CA VAL A 324 35.22 -0.35 17.73
C VAL A 324 34.73 0.21 19.07
N GLY A 325 35.33 -0.20 20.19
CA GLY A 325 35.02 0.33 21.51
C GLY A 325 35.38 1.81 21.66
N ASP A 326 36.47 2.28 21.04
CA ASP A 326 36.85 3.71 21.04
C ASP A 326 35.88 4.53 20.20
N ILE A 327 35.51 4.03 19.01
CA ILE A 327 34.52 4.67 18.13
C ILE A 327 33.16 4.76 18.83
N ALA A 328 32.72 3.66 19.45
CA ALA A 328 31.47 3.62 20.21
C ALA A 328 31.48 4.59 21.41
N GLY A 329 32.61 4.70 22.12
CA GLY A 329 32.78 5.66 23.20
C GLY A 329 32.70 7.11 22.75
N GLU A 330 33.34 7.45 21.62
CA GLU A 330 33.32 8.80 21.04
C GLU A 330 31.91 9.18 20.56
N LEU A 331 31.20 8.27 19.90
CA LEU A 331 29.82 8.49 19.45
C LEU A 331 28.84 8.55 20.64
N ALA A 332 28.99 7.69 21.65
CA ALA A 332 28.14 7.72 22.83
C ALA A 332 28.23 9.07 23.57
N ALA A 333 29.43 9.65 23.66
CA ALA A 333 29.64 10.98 24.22
C ALA A 333 29.00 12.09 23.37
N ASN A 334 29.14 12.01 22.03
CA ASN A 334 28.62 13.03 21.11
C ASN A 334 27.09 13.02 21.00
N TYR A 335 26.47 11.84 21.10
CA TYR A 335 25.04 11.64 20.91
C TYR A 335 24.25 11.38 22.20
N ALA A 336 24.91 11.41 23.36
CA ALA A 336 24.31 11.14 24.68
C ALA A 336 23.49 9.83 24.73
N ALA A 337 24.05 8.77 24.16
CA ALA A 337 23.40 7.47 24.01
C ALA A 337 24.18 6.36 24.74
N ASP A 338 23.52 5.21 24.94
CA ASP A 338 24.15 4.07 25.61
C ASP A 338 25.26 3.47 24.74
N ARG A 339 26.48 3.44 25.29
CA ARG A 339 27.66 2.91 24.61
C ARG A 339 27.49 1.46 24.17
N SER A 340 26.87 0.61 25.00
CA SER A 340 26.74 -0.81 24.71
C SER A 340 25.80 -1.08 23.54
N LEU A 341 24.76 -0.26 23.38
CA LEU A 341 23.87 -0.30 22.22
C LEU A 341 24.60 0.17 20.95
N ILE A 342 25.32 1.30 21.03
CA ILE A 342 26.10 1.83 19.90
C ILE A 342 27.17 0.82 19.45
N GLU A 343 27.87 0.18 20.39
CA GLU A 343 28.93 -0.78 20.08
C GLU A 343 28.39 -2.01 19.31
N ALA A 344 27.21 -2.51 19.70
CA ALA A 344 26.55 -3.63 19.02
C ALA A 344 26.08 -3.25 17.59
N ASP A 345 25.50 -2.06 17.43
CA ASP A 345 25.02 -1.56 16.15
C ASP A 345 26.17 -1.29 15.17
N ILE A 346 27.25 -0.65 15.63
CA ILE A 346 28.49 -0.46 14.87
C ILE A 346 29.08 -1.81 14.49
N GLY A 347 29.14 -2.75 15.42
CA GLY A 347 29.70 -4.08 15.19
C GLY A 347 29.02 -4.83 14.05
N THR A 348 27.70 -4.68 13.94
CA THR A 348 26.88 -5.25 12.87
C THR A 348 27.11 -4.53 11.55
N MET A 349 27.04 -3.18 11.56
CA MET A 349 27.25 -2.35 10.37
C MET A 349 28.63 -2.59 9.73
N LEU A 350 29.70 -2.63 10.52
CA LEU A 350 31.06 -2.84 10.02
C LEU A 350 31.23 -4.25 9.42
N ALA A 351 30.58 -5.25 10.00
CA ALA A 351 30.61 -6.62 9.45
C ALA A 351 29.98 -6.67 8.05
N GLU A 352 28.88 -5.95 7.81
CA GLU A 352 28.26 -5.88 6.48
C GLU A 352 29.16 -5.19 5.44
N LEU A 353 29.86 -4.12 5.83
CA LEU A 353 30.83 -3.44 4.97
C LEU A 353 32.04 -4.33 4.68
N ALA A 354 32.49 -5.11 5.65
CA ALA A 354 33.58 -6.07 5.48
C ALA A 354 33.19 -7.21 4.52
N GLN A 355 31.95 -7.72 4.61
CA GLN A 355 31.42 -8.71 3.66
C GLN A 355 31.40 -8.19 2.21
N LYS A 356 31.10 -6.90 2.04
CA LYS A 356 31.13 -6.22 0.73
C LYS A 356 32.56 -5.92 0.23
N ARG A 357 33.58 -6.27 1.02
CA ARG A 357 35.02 -6.01 0.80
C ARG A 357 35.37 -4.53 0.71
N VAL A 358 34.63 -3.69 1.44
CA VAL A 358 34.86 -2.24 1.53
C VAL A 358 35.31 -1.79 2.91
N LEU A 359 35.54 -2.74 3.81
CA LEU A 359 36.13 -2.55 5.13
C LEU A 359 37.00 -3.77 5.45
N GLU A 360 38.10 -3.55 6.16
CA GLU A 360 38.96 -4.60 6.70
C GLU A 360 38.93 -4.55 8.23
N ARG A 361 39.15 -5.73 8.83
CA ARG A 361 39.18 -5.95 10.28
C ARG A 361 40.54 -5.67 10.87
#